data_AF-A0A7S1SNE8-F1
#
_entry.id   AF-A0A7S1SNE8-F1
#
_cell.length_a   1.000
_cell.length_b   1.000
_cell.length_c   1.000
_cell.angle_alpha   90.00
_cell.angle_beta   90.00
_cell.angle_gamma   90.00
#
_symmetry.space_group_name_H-M   'P 1'
#
loop_
_entity.id
_entity.type
_entity.pdbx_description
1 polymer ?
#
loop_
_entity_poly.entity_id
_entity_poly.type
_entity_poly.pdbx_seq_one_letter_code
_entity_poly.pdbx_strand_id
1 'polypeptide(L)'
;LHSESRLKETLVELRASCGFARLVAFRPTGWSFKAERGPGAGQRLLAAPDESQALVEGVGGTVKSLEGGRVKLFSVPYSEHSSVAELRQMVAALRPAEVIPTVAKSNQHRTQILDLLHAK
;
A
#
# COMPACT_ATOMS: atom_id res chain seq x y z
N LEU A 1 0.47 5.01 -18.36
CA LEU A 1 0.50 5.35 -16.92
C LEU A 1 1.17 6.71 -16.76
N HIS A 2 0.48 7.70 -16.20
CA HIS A 2 1.06 9.04 -16.01
C HIS A 2 2.23 8.99 -15.02
N SER A 3 3.34 9.66 -15.36
CA SER A 3 4.49 9.80 -14.45
C SER A 3 4.09 10.54 -13.18
N GLU A 4 4.78 10.29 -12.08
CA GLU A 4 4.50 10.96 -10.80
C GLU A 4 4.62 12.49 -10.92
N SER A 5 5.57 12.98 -11.72
CA SER A 5 5.76 14.41 -11.98
C SER A 5 4.52 15.02 -12.63
N ARG A 6 3.99 14.37 -13.68
CA ARG A 6 2.80 14.87 -14.38
C ARG A 6 1.56 14.87 -13.48
N LEU A 7 1.41 13.88 -12.60
CA LEU A 7 0.33 13.89 -11.61
C LEU A 7 0.41 15.10 -10.68
N LYS A 8 1.60 15.43 -10.17
CA LYS A 8 1.77 16.58 -9.27
C LYS A 8 1.43 17.90 -9.96
N GLU A 9 1.91 18.09 -11.19
CA GLU A 9 1.62 19.28 -12.01
C GLU A 9 0.11 19.44 -12.20
N THR A 10 -0.56 18.38 -12.65
CA THR A 10 -2.02 18.41 -12.84
C THR A 10 -2.78 18.72 -11.55
N LEU A 11 -2.34 18.23 -10.39
CA LEU A 11 -3.01 18.52 -9.11
C LEU A 11 -2.87 20.00 -8.70
N VAL A 12 -1.72 20.61 -8.97
CA VAL A 12 -1.49 22.03 -8.70
C VAL A 12 -2.31 22.89 -9.68
N GLU A 13 -2.29 22.56 -10.97
CA GLU A 13 -3.08 23.23 -12.01
C GLU A 13 -4.59 23.12 -11.75
N LEU A 14 -5.08 21.95 -11.35
CA LEU A 14 -6.49 21.73 -11.05
C LEU A 14 -6.95 22.55 -9.85
N ARG A 15 -6.15 22.60 -8.78
CA ARG A 15 -6.44 23.45 -7.61
C ARG A 15 -6.54 24.91 -8.02
N ALA A 16 -5.58 25.38 -8.82
CA ALA A 16 -5.52 26.78 -9.25
C ALA A 16 -6.67 27.15 -10.21
N SER A 17 -6.97 26.29 -11.18
CA SER A 17 -7.99 26.56 -12.22
C SER A 17 -9.42 26.44 -11.70
N CYS A 18 -9.67 25.56 -10.73
CA CYS A 18 -11.00 25.39 -10.13
C CYS A 18 -11.23 26.27 -8.89
N GLY A 19 -10.24 27.06 -8.46
CA GLY A 19 -10.39 27.99 -7.32
C GLY A 19 -10.51 27.34 -5.94
N PHE A 20 -10.13 26.06 -5.79
CA PHE A 20 -10.25 25.37 -4.51
C PHE A 20 -9.23 25.91 -3.48
N ALA A 21 -9.65 26.10 -2.22
CA ALA A 21 -8.74 26.54 -1.16
C ALA A 21 -7.67 25.47 -0.85
N ARG A 22 -8.06 24.19 -0.88
CA ARG A 22 -7.18 23.03 -0.67
C ARG A 22 -7.63 21.86 -1.55
N LEU A 23 -6.70 20.98 -1.87
CA LEU A 23 -6.93 19.77 -2.63
C LEU A 23 -6.30 18.56 -1.93
N VAL A 24 -7.05 17.48 -1.80
CA VAL A 24 -6.56 16.20 -1.27
C VAL A 24 -6.73 15.14 -2.35
N ALA A 25 -5.63 14.48 -2.68
CA ALA A 25 -5.59 13.43 -3.68
C ALA A 25 -5.14 12.12 -3.06
N PHE A 26 -5.80 11.03 -3.46
CA PHE A 26 -5.41 9.67 -3.11
C PHE A 26 -4.90 8.98 -4.36
N ARG A 27 -3.71 8.40 -4.26
CA ARG A 27 -3.11 7.54 -5.27
C ARG A 27 -3.06 6.13 -4.68
N PRO A 28 -3.98 5.23 -5.08
CA PRO A 28 -3.83 3.83 -4.73
C PRO A 28 -2.55 3.28 -5.38
N THR A 29 -1.80 2.52 -4.61
CA THR A 29 -0.60 1.81 -5.08
C THR A 29 -0.72 0.35 -4.68
N GLY A 30 -0.20 -0.57 -5.50
CA GLY A 30 -0.02 -1.95 -5.05
C GLY A 30 0.91 -2.05 -3.83
N TRP A 31 0.97 -3.24 -3.22
CA TRP A 31 1.88 -3.48 -2.11
C TRP A 31 3.35 -3.28 -2.51
N SER A 32 4.10 -2.58 -1.66
CA SER A 32 5.56 -2.58 -1.69
C SER A 32 6.05 -3.12 -0.35
N PHE A 33 6.38 -4.41 -0.29
CA PHE A 33 7.01 -5.00 0.89
C PHE A 33 8.35 -4.31 1.12
N LYS A 34 8.44 -3.50 2.17
CA LYS A 34 9.72 -3.01 2.67
C LYS A 34 10.05 -3.86 3.89
N ALA A 35 11.04 -4.75 3.74
CA ALA A 35 11.67 -5.38 4.89
C ALA A 35 12.05 -4.28 5.90
N GLU A 36 11.66 -4.47 7.16
CA GLU A 36 11.82 -3.45 8.19
C GLU A 36 13.26 -2.95 8.24
N ARG A 37 13.48 -1.70 7.82
CA ARG A 37 14.72 -0.98 8.10
C ARG A 37 14.44 0.04 9.20
N GLY A 38 14.41 -0.47 10.43
CA GLY A 38 14.46 0.31 11.67
C GLY A 38 13.24 1.22 11.93
N PRO A 39 13.10 1.70 13.17
CA PRO A 39 12.04 2.62 13.54
C PRO A 39 12.32 3.99 12.88
N GLY A 40 11.47 4.39 11.92
CA GLY A 40 11.44 5.76 11.41
C GLY A 40 11.50 5.94 9.89
N ALA A 41 11.77 4.90 9.10
CA ALA A 41 11.91 5.04 7.64
C ALA A 41 10.61 4.70 6.87
N GLY A 42 9.53 5.46 7.11
CA GLY A 42 8.36 5.47 6.21
C GLY A 42 6.99 5.37 6.85
N GLN A 43 6.89 5.21 8.18
CA GLN A 43 5.63 5.29 8.89
C GLN A 43 5.35 6.74 9.29
N ARG A 44 4.77 7.54 8.38
CA ARG A 44 4.00 8.70 8.85
C ARG A 44 2.57 8.21 9.02
N LEU A 45 2.23 7.88 10.26
CA LEU A 45 0.91 7.42 10.67
C LEU A 45 -0.15 8.34 10.04
N LEU A 46 -1.06 7.78 9.25
CA LEU A 46 -2.30 8.46 8.89
C LEU A 46 -3.21 8.38 10.13
N ALA A 47 -2.87 9.13 11.16
CA ALA A 47 -3.73 9.26 12.33
C ALA A 47 -4.98 10.03 11.89
N ALA A 48 -6.11 9.33 11.80
CA ALA A 48 -7.40 9.99 11.87
C ALA A 48 -7.50 10.65 13.26
N PRO A 49 -7.82 11.95 13.36
CA PRO A 49 -8.18 12.52 14.64
C PRO A 49 -9.57 11.99 14.97
N ASP A 50 -9.66 11.29 16.09
CA ASP A 50 -10.87 10.91 16.81
C ASP A 50 -11.49 9.52 16.49
N GLU A 51 -11.60 8.71 17.55
CA GLU A 51 -12.50 7.56 17.75
C GLU A 51 -12.37 6.34 16.81
N SER A 52 -11.23 5.66 16.81
CA SER A 52 -11.13 4.17 16.73
C SER A 52 -9.67 3.75 16.84
N GLN A 53 -9.17 3.54 18.06
CA GLN A 53 -7.91 2.81 18.28
C GLN A 53 -8.13 1.31 18.04
N ALA A 54 -8.50 0.93 16.81
CA ALA A 54 -8.10 -0.37 16.30
C ALA A 54 -6.64 -0.19 15.86
N LEU A 55 -5.75 -1.05 16.36
CA LEU A 55 -4.37 -1.17 15.86
C LEU A 55 -4.41 -1.49 14.37
N VAL A 56 -4.54 -0.47 13.53
CA VAL A 56 -4.27 -0.55 12.11
C VAL A 56 -2.76 -0.57 12.03
N GLU A 57 -2.18 -1.77 11.97
CA GLU A 57 -0.75 -1.98 11.66
C GLU A 57 -0.36 -0.96 10.60
N GLY A 58 0.56 -0.05 10.95
CA GLY A 58 0.75 1.21 10.24
C GLY A 58 0.77 1.04 8.73
N VAL A 59 -0.38 1.29 8.10
CA VAL A 59 -0.66 1.02 6.67
C VAL A 59 0.33 1.84 5.88
N GLY A 60 1.45 1.20 5.50
CA GLY A 60 2.65 1.85 5.02
C GLY A 60 2.36 2.76 3.84
N GLY A 61 2.26 4.07 4.08
CA GLY A 61 1.87 5.06 3.09
C GLY A 61 2.79 6.26 3.12
N THR A 62 2.74 7.08 2.07
CA THR A 62 3.50 8.34 2.04
C THR A 62 2.59 9.50 1.74
N VAL A 63 2.88 10.65 2.37
CA VAL A 63 2.17 11.90 2.12
C VAL A 63 3.14 12.90 1.54
N LYS A 64 2.78 13.44 0.37
CA LYS A 64 3.51 14.52 -0.29
C LYS A 64 2.69 15.79 -0.17
N SER A 65 3.34 16.84 0.31
CA SER A 65 2.75 18.18 0.47
C SER A 65 3.26 19.07 -0.65
N LEU A 66 2.37 19.65 -1.43
CA LEU A 66 2.69 20.55 -2.54
C LEU A 66 2.08 21.93 -2.28
N GLU A 67 2.60 22.96 -2.96
CA GLU A 67 2.04 24.31 -2.94
C GLU A 67 1.87 24.89 -1.52
N GLY A 68 2.90 24.74 -0.67
CA GLY A 68 2.84 25.17 0.73
C GLY A 68 1.84 24.39 1.59
N GLY A 69 1.43 23.19 1.16
CA GLY A 69 0.50 22.32 1.87
C GLY A 69 -0.98 22.53 1.54
N ARG A 70 -1.28 23.37 0.54
CA ARG A 70 -2.64 23.48 -0.01
C ARG A 70 -3.04 22.26 -0.82
N VAL A 71 -2.06 21.52 -1.35
CA VAL A 71 -2.30 20.25 -2.02
C VAL A 71 -1.61 19.12 -1.24
N LYS A 72 -2.37 18.10 -0.84
CA LYS A 72 -1.84 16.89 -0.20
C LYS A 72 -2.10 15.67 -1.09
N LEU A 73 -1.05 14.94 -1.42
CA LEU A 73 -1.11 13.70 -2.17
C LEU A 73 -0.74 12.52 -1.26
N PHE A 74 -1.71 11.65 -1.01
CA PHE A 74 -1.58 10.43 -0.24
C PHE A 74 -1.32 9.26 -1.19
N SER A 75 -0.18 8.60 -1.04
CA SER A 75 0.05 7.29 -1.66
C SER A 75 -0.38 6.23 -0.66
N VAL A 76 -1.46 5.53 -0.99
CA VAL A 76 -2.11 4.57 -0.10
C VAL A 76 -1.82 3.17 -0.62
N PRO A 77 -1.23 2.27 0.20
CA PRO A 77 -1.10 0.87 -0.18
C PRO A 77 -2.51 0.26 -0.18
N TYR A 78 -3.00 -0.04 -1.37
CA TYR A 78 -4.31 -0.65 -1.60
C TYR A 78 -4.09 -1.91 -2.40
N SER A 79 -4.52 -3.05 -1.84
CA SER A 79 -4.37 -4.36 -2.45
C SER A 79 -5.74 -4.95 -2.76
N GLU A 80 -5.92 -5.42 -3.98
CA GLU A 80 -7.02 -6.33 -4.33
C GLU A 80 -6.57 -7.80 -4.27
N HIS A 81 -5.34 -8.03 -3.81
CA HIS A 81 -4.75 -9.35 -3.62
C HIS A 81 -4.47 -9.60 -2.14
N SER A 82 -4.66 -10.84 -1.71
CA SER A 82 -4.35 -11.28 -0.35
C SER A 82 -2.86 -11.16 -0.05
N SER A 83 -2.55 -10.68 1.15
CA SER A 83 -1.22 -10.71 1.75
C SER A 83 -0.77 -12.14 2.03
N VAL A 84 0.53 -12.33 2.28
CA VAL A 84 1.09 -13.64 2.64
C VAL A 84 0.47 -14.17 3.94
N ALA A 85 0.21 -13.30 4.93
CA ALA A 85 -0.41 -13.69 6.19
C ALA A 85 -1.86 -14.20 5.98
N GLU A 86 -2.65 -13.48 5.18
CA GLU A 86 -4.01 -13.90 4.84
C GLU A 86 -4.03 -15.22 4.06
N LEU A 87 -3.11 -15.39 3.09
CA LEU A 87 -2.98 -16.65 2.35
C LEU A 87 -2.58 -17.82 3.25
N ARG A 88 -1.64 -17.60 4.19
CA ARG A 88 -1.28 -18.62 5.20
C ARG A 88 -2.47 -19.00 6.06
N GLN A 89 -3.22 -18.02 6.55
CA GLN A 89 -4.42 -18.26 7.35
C GLN A 89 -5.46 -19.06 6.57
N MET A 90 -5.68 -18.72 5.29
CA MET A 90 -6.59 -19.45 4.41
C MET A 90 -6.12 -20.90 4.19
N VAL A 91 -4.85 -21.12 3.89
CA VAL A 91 -4.28 -22.47 3.70
C VAL A 91 -4.39 -23.30 4.99
N ALA A 92 -4.09 -22.69 6.15
CA ALA A 92 -4.22 -23.34 7.44
C ALA A 92 -5.67 -23.71 7.80
N ALA A 93 -6.63 -22.87 7.40
CA ALA A 93 -8.05 -23.11 7.60
C ALA A 93 -8.61 -24.20 6.67
N LEU A 94 -8.24 -24.18 5.38
CA LEU A 94 -8.75 -25.12 4.38
C LEU A 94 -8.05 -26.48 4.41
N ARG A 95 -6.79 -26.54 4.84
CA ARG A 95 -5.95 -27.75 4.85
C ARG A 95 -6.01 -28.55 3.53
N PRO A 96 -5.75 -27.90 2.38
CA PRO A 96 -5.80 -28.61 1.09
C PRO A 96 -4.73 -29.70 1.02
N ALA A 97 -4.98 -30.74 0.23
CA ALA A 97 -3.99 -31.79 -0.03
C ALA A 97 -2.75 -31.26 -0.77
N GLU A 98 -2.93 -30.28 -1.65
CA GLU A 98 -1.87 -29.64 -2.42
C GLU A 98 -2.22 -28.17 -2.71
N VAL A 99 -1.21 -27.30 -2.74
CA VAL A 99 -1.33 -25.91 -3.18
C VAL A 99 -0.63 -25.75 -4.53
N ILE A 100 -1.34 -25.25 -5.55
CA ILE A 100 -0.81 -25.02 -6.90
C ILE A 100 -0.85 -23.52 -7.20
N PRO A 101 0.28 -22.78 -7.07
CA PRO A 101 0.32 -21.37 -7.40
C PRO A 101 0.01 -21.12 -8.88
N THR A 102 -0.87 -20.17 -9.19
CA THR A 102 -1.19 -19.77 -10.57
C THR A 102 -0.50 -18.48 -10.99
N VAL A 103 0.05 -17.73 -10.03
CA VAL A 103 0.78 -16.48 -10.25
C VAL A 103 2.18 -16.60 -9.64
N ALA A 104 3.21 -16.67 -10.49
CA ALA A 104 4.61 -16.65 -10.09
C ALA A 104 5.45 -15.98 -11.19
N LYS A 105 6.60 -15.41 -10.80
CA LYS A 105 7.51 -14.71 -11.73
C LYS A 105 8.55 -15.65 -12.35
N SER A 106 8.80 -16.77 -11.69
CA SER A 106 9.78 -17.80 -12.07
C SER A 106 9.50 -19.08 -11.28
N ASN A 107 10.14 -20.18 -11.67
CA ASN A 107 10.07 -21.44 -10.91
C ASN A 107 10.65 -21.29 -9.49
N GLN A 108 11.73 -20.52 -9.33
CA GLN A 108 12.29 -20.24 -8.01
C GLN A 108 11.29 -19.45 -7.14
N HIS A 109 10.61 -18.46 -7.71
CA HIS A 109 9.57 -17.71 -6.99
C HIS A 109 8.39 -18.62 -6.60
N ARG A 110 8.01 -19.56 -7.48
CA ARG A 110 6.99 -20.57 -7.17
C ARG A 110 7.37 -21.40 -5.94
N THR A 111 8.60 -21.90 -5.88
CA THR A 111 9.10 -22.66 -4.72
C THR A 111 9.06 -21.81 -3.45
N GLN A 112 9.54 -20.57 -3.52
CA GLN A 112 9.50 -19.63 -2.37
C GLN A 112 8.08 -19.38 -1.86
N ILE A 113 7.08 -19.25 -2.75
CA ILE A 113 5.68 -19.10 -2.34
C ILE A 113 5.22 -20.33 -1.56
N LEU A 114 5.50 -21.53 -2.05
CA LEU A 114 5.12 -22.78 -1.38
C LEU A 114 5.78 -22.91 -0.01
N ASP A 115 7.08 -22.60 0.08
CA ASP A 115 7.82 -22.60 1.35
C ASP A 115 7.20 -21.61 2.34
N LEU A 116 6.82 -20.42 1.87
CA LEU A 116 6.15 -19.43 2.71
C LEU A 116 4.80 -19.94 3.21
N LEU A 117 3.98 -20.56 2.35
CA LEU A 117 2.62 -20.99 2.74
C LEU A 117 2.61 -22.23 3.65
N HIS A 118 3.66 -23.05 3.61
CA HIS A 118 3.79 -24.25 4.46
C HIS A 118 4.61 -24.04 5.74
N ALA A 119 5.27 -22.90 5.89
CA ALA A 119 5.97 -22.55 7.13
C ALA A 119 4.98 -22.50 8.30
N LYS A 120 5.19 -23.38 9.29
CA LYS A 120 4.45 -23.40 10.56
C LYS A 120 4.81 -22.22 11.45
#